data_AF-A0A5R2N3E4-F1
#
_entry.id   AF-A0A5R2N3E4-F1
#
_cell.length_a   1.000
_cell.length_b   1.000
_cell.length_c   1.000
_cell.angle_alpha   90.00
_cell.angle_beta   90.00
_cell.angle_gamma   90.00
#
_symmetry.space_group_name_H-M   'P 1'
#
loop_
_entity.id
_entity.type
_entity.pdbx_description
1 polymer ?
#
loop_
_entity_poly.entity_id
_entity_poly.type
_entity_poly.pdbx_seq_one_letter_code
_entity_poly.pdbx_strand_id
1 'polypeptide(L)'
;GTNVANNVITLGTGNTLNGITITGGADGILGNNVTGTTLTKVTVTGAGGNGAEFTGNSTNVKASDFTSTNNGLDGLHIEDNGTYNFTGTTLLSGNLDDGLDITGQGTYTFATVNALDNTDRGITVQGTSSGGSFTTTGGTISGNGGVGVYIDPITAHVVLDSISQ
;
A
#
# COMPACT_ATOMS: atom_id res chain seq x y z
N GLY A 1 -5.14 -9.31 15.35
CA GLY A 1 -5.99 -10.40 15.86
C GLY A 1 -6.07 -11.49 14.80
N THR A 2 -6.15 -12.75 15.19
CA THR A 2 -6.11 -13.91 14.27
C THR A 2 -7.46 -14.26 13.62
N ASN A 3 -8.50 -13.45 13.83
CA ASN A 3 -9.81 -13.69 13.23
C ASN A 3 -9.84 -13.13 11.80
N VAL A 4 -9.78 -14.03 10.81
CA VAL A 4 -9.83 -13.69 9.37
C VAL A 4 -11.18 -13.15 8.90
N ALA A 5 -12.20 -13.08 9.77
CA ALA A 5 -13.51 -12.56 9.42
C ALA A 5 -13.65 -11.04 9.63
N ASN A 6 -12.71 -10.39 10.34
CA ASN A 6 -12.79 -8.97 10.64
C ASN A 6 -11.44 -8.29 10.48
N ASN A 7 -11.49 -7.01 10.11
CA ASN A 7 -10.29 -6.18 10.06
C ASN A 7 -9.73 -5.98 11.46
N VAL A 8 -8.40 -5.95 11.61
CA VAL A 8 -7.81 -5.75 12.95
C VAL A 8 -8.01 -4.32 13.43
N ILE A 9 -7.78 -3.35 12.54
CA ILE A 9 -8.02 -1.94 12.81
C ILE A 9 -8.88 -1.36 11.69
N THR A 10 -10.03 -0.81 12.06
CA THR A 10 -10.79 0.09 11.19
C THR A 10 -10.50 1.52 11.61
N LEU A 11 -9.90 2.29 10.70
CA LEU A 11 -9.51 3.67 10.93
C LEU A 11 -10.72 4.61 10.82
N GLY A 12 -10.78 5.57 11.73
CA GLY A 12 -11.61 6.77 11.59
C GLY A 12 -10.79 7.99 11.19
N THR A 13 -11.47 9.11 10.98
CA THR A 13 -10.84 10.42 10.75
C THR A 13 -9.88 10.79 11.87
N GLY A 14 -8.70 11.30 11.50
CA GLY A 14 -7.67 11.80 12.41
C GLY A 14 -6.94 10.72 13.21
N ASN A 15 -7.16 9.45 12.89
CA ASN A 15 -6.52 8.36 13.63
C ASN A 15 -5.01 8.34 13.40
N THR A 16 -4.27 8.06 14.46
CA THR A 16 -2.81 7.93 14.43
C THR A 16 -2.38 6.58 14.99
N LEU A 17 -1.61 5.83 14.22
CA LEU A 17 -0.96 4.59 14.65
C LEU A 17 0.56 4.83 14.65
N ASN A 18 1.25 4.46 15.72
CA ASN A 18 2.68 4.72 15.86
C ASN A 18 3.43 3.58 16.56
N GLY A 19 4.40 2.96 15.87
CA GLY A 19 5.30 1.97 16.46
C GLY A 19 4.61 0.67 16.85
N ILE A 20 3.62 0.23 16.08
CA ILE A 20 2.84 -0.97 16.36
C ILE A 20 3.02 -2.04 15.30
N THR A 21 2.88 -3.30 15.72
CA THR A 21 2.77 -4.45 14.83
C THR A 21 1.35 -5.02 14.91
N ILE A 22 0.74 -5.22 13.75
CA ILE A 22 -0.60 -5.76 13.55
C ILE A 22 -0.44 -7.13 12.91
N THR A 23 -1.07 -8.15 13.50
CA THR A 23 -0.99 -9.53 13.00
C THR A 23 -2.37 -10.11 12.72
N GLY A 24 -2.55 -10.81 11.60
CA GLY A 24 -3.82 -11.43 11.24
C GLY A 24 -4.88 -10.42 10.75
N GLY A 25 -6.13 -10.89 10.66
CA GLY A 25 -7.30 -10.11 10.23
C GLY A 25 -7.88 -10.62 8.91
N ALA A 26 -9.06 -10.12 8.54
CA ALA A 26 -9.45 -10.02 7.14
C ALA A 26 -8.42 -9.09 6.48
N ASP A 27 -8.54 -7.78 6.70
CA ASP A 27 -7.43 -6.86 6.50
C ASP A 27 -6.73 -6.52 7.82
N GLY A 28 -5.44 -6.22 7.77
CA GLY A 28 -4.75 -5.69 8.95
C GLY A 28 -5.28 -4.31 9.33
N ILE A 29 -5.38 -3.43 8.33
CA ILE A 29 -5.91 -2.07 8.48
C ILE A 29 -6.95 -1.84 7.38
N LEU A 30 -8.11 -1.31 7.75
CA LEU A 30 -9.09 -0.77 6.81
C LEU A 30 -9.26 0.73 7.04
N GLY A 31 -9.09 1.54 6.00
CA GLY A 31 -9.49 2.93 5.96
C GLY A 31 -10.55 3.17 4.88
N ASN A 32 -11.77 3.56 5.27
CA ASN A 32 -12.83 3.89 4.32
C ASN A 32 -13.24 5.36 4.50
N ASN A 33 -13.04 6.19 3.49
CA ASN A 33 -13.30 7.64 3.53
C ASN A 33 -12.60 8.36 4.70
N VAL A 34 -11.38 7.92 5.06
CA VAL A 34 -10.68 8.46 6.22
C VAL A 34 -9.99 9.77 5.86
N THR A 35 -9.99 10.73 6.79
CA THR A 35 -9.28 12.00 6.59
C THR A 35 -8.24 12.23 7.68
N GLY A 36 -7.03 12.64 7.32
CA GLY A 36 -5.99 13.02 8.28
C GLY A 36 -5.41 11.84 9.09
N THR A 37 -5.46 10.64 8.53
CA THR A 37 -4.82 9.46 9.11
C THR A 37 -3.30 9.60 9.09
N THR A 38 -2.62 9.19 10.16
CA THR A 38 -1.14 9.10 10.21
C THR A 38 -0.68 7.71 10.67
N LEU A 39 0.15 7.05 9.87
CA LEU A 39 0.73 5.73 10.15
C LEU A 39 2.26 5.84 10.26
N THR A 40 2.83 5.75 11.45
CA THR A 40 4.29 5.84 11.64
C THR A 40 4.84 4.54 12.19
N LYS A 41 5.86 3.96 11.55
CA LYS A 41 6.50 2.72 12.00
C LYS A 41 5.47 1.62 12.27
N VAL A 42 4.56 1.45 11.33
CA VAL A 42 3.48 0.47 11.42
C VAL A 42 3.88 -0.75 10.59
N THR A 43 3.82 -1.91 11.23
CA THR A 43 4.02 -3.20 10.56
C THR A 43 2.71 -3.96 10.54
N VAL A 44 2.30 -4.47 9.39
CA VAL A 44 1.23 -5.45 9.25
C VAL A 44 1.81 -6.76 8.74
N THR A 45 1.40 -7.88 9.32
CA THR A 45 1.78 -9.18 8.79
C THR A 45 0.75 -10.28 9.01
N GLY A 46 0.66 -11.20 8.05
CA GLY A 46 -0.18 -12.39 8.18
C GLY A 46 -1.67 -12.10 8.16
N ALA A 47 -2.11 -10.97 7.60
CA ALA A 47 -3.52 -10.75 7.31
C ALA A 47 -4.02 -11.78 6.29
N GLY A 48 -5.26 -12.23 6.41
CA GLY A 48 -5.85 -13.17 5.44
C GLY A 48 -6.18 -12.53 4.10
N GLY A 49 -6.43 -11.22 4.10
CA GLY A 49 -6.62 -10.34 2.95
C GLY A 49 -5.44 -9.37 2.82
N ASN A 50 -5.73 -8.08 2.69
CA ASN A 50 -4.71 -7.05 2.48
C ASN A 50 -4.03 -6.69 3.80
N GLY A 51 -2.75 -6.31 3.72
CA GLY A 51 -2.09 -5.75 4.91
C GLY A 51 -2.72 -4.42 5.33
N ALA A 52 -2.91 -3.52 4.38
CA ALA A 52 -3.75 -2.34 4.56
C ALA A 52 -4.60 -2.12 3.31
N GLU A 53 -5.88 -1.88 3.51
CA GLU A 53 -6.85 -1.52 2.49
C GLU A 53 -7.37 -0.10 2.72
N PHE A 54 -7.37 0.71 1.66
CA PHE A 54 -8.03 2.01 1.65
C PHE A 54 -9.06 2.07 0.53
N THR A 55 -10.27 2.53 0.86
CA THR A 55 -11.39 2.63 -0.09
C THR A 55 -12.12 3.97 0.00
N GLY A 56 -12.79 4.34 -1.09
CA GLY A 56 -13.65 5.52 -1.16
C GLY A 56 -12.90 6.78 -1.57
N ASN A 57 -12.88 7.79 -0.69
CA ASN A 57 -12.19 9.06 -0.92
C ASN A 57 -11.45 9.56 0.33
N SER A 58 -10.37 8.89 0.69
CA SER A 58 -9.57 9.15 1.88
C SER A 58 -8.53 10.23 1.63
N THR A 59 -8.58 11.33 2.39
CA THR A 59 -7.74 12.50 2.13
C THR A 59 -6.70 12.71 3.23
N ASN A 60 -5.52 13.22 2.85
CA ASN A 60 -4.44 13.52 3.79
C ASN A 60 -4.03 12.29 4.62
N VAL A 61 -3.94 11.12 3.97
CA VAL A 61 -3.37 9.91 4.56
C VAL A 61 -1.85 10.04 4.51
N LYS A 62 -1.22 10.02 5.67
CA LYS A 62 0.23 10.11 5.81
C LYS A 62 0.77 8.81 6.37
N ALA A 63 1.92 8.38 5.87
CA ALA A 63 2.66 7.33 6.51
C ALA A 63 4.16 7.61 6.54
N SER A 64 4.86 7.00 7.48
CA SER A 64 6.31 6.93 7.53
C SER A 64 6.77 5.58 8.02
N ASP A 65 7.68 4.94 7.29
CA ASP A 65 8.22 3.62 7.63
C ASP A 65 7.12 2.55 7.79
N PHE A 66 6.32 2.36 6.72
CA PHE A 66 5.24 1.36 6.69
C PHE A 66 5.78 0.02 6.18
N THR A 67 5.42 -1.07 6.85
CA THR A 67 5.79 -2.42 6.44
C THR A 67 4.56 -3.30 6.37
N SER A 68 4.42 -4.06 5.29
CA SER A 68 3.33 -4.99 5.08
C SER A 68 3.85 -6.27 4.46
N THR A 69 3.78 -7.39 5.19
CA THR A 69 4.44 -8.62 4.77
C THR A 69 3.64 -9.89 5.01
N ASN A 70 3.76 -10.86 4.12
CA ASN A 70 3.14 -12.18 4.25
C ASN A 70 1.62 -12.12 4.42
N ASN A 71 0.95 -11.20 3.72
CA ASN A 71 -0.52 -11.12 3.73
C ASN A 71 -1.11 -11.96 2.59
N GLY A 72 -2.37 -12.36 2.75
CA GLY A 72 -3.06 -13.28 1.85
C GLY A 72 -3.52 -12.66 0.52
N LEU A 73 -3.51 -11.33 0.41
CA LEU A 73 -3.69 -10.56 -0.83
C LEU A 73 -2.54 -9.55 -0.96
N ASP A 74 -2.81 -8.28 -1.16
CA ASP A 74 -1.80 -7.25 -1.39
C ASP A 74 -1.11 -6.80 -0.10
N GLY A 75 0.10 -6.26 -0.24
CA GLY A 75 0.77 -5.56 0.85
C GLY A 75 0.01 -4.27 1.23
N LEU A 76 -0.27 -3.44 0.24
CA LEU A 76 -1.03 -2.21 0.36
C LEU A 76 -1.99 -2.10 -0.83
N HIS A 77 -3.29 -2.14 -0.55
CA HIS A 77 -4.36 -2.00 -1.53
C HIS A 77 -5.06 -0.64 -1.37
N ILE A 78 -5.17 0.13 -2.45
CA ILE A 78 -5.82 1.45 -2.46
C ILE A 78 -6.82 1.53 -3.61
N GLU A 79 -8.10 1.30 -3.32
CA GLU A 79 -9.22 1.53 -4.24
C GLU A 79 -9.89 2.88 -3.92
N ASP A 80 -9.14 3.97 -4.13
CA ASP A 80 -9.48 5.28 -3.58
C ASP A 80 -8.89 6.43 -4.43
N ASN A 81 -9.64 7.53 -4.59
CA ASN A 81 -9.24 8.71 -5.38
C ASN A 81 -8.58 9.82 -4.57
N GLY A 82 -8.20 9.54 -3.33
CA GLY A 82 -7.76 10.53 -2.36
C GLY A 82 -6.28 10.93 -2.45
N THR A 83 -5.72 11.32 -1.30
CA THR A 83 -4.34 11.85 -1.23
C THR A 83 -3.52 11.11 -0.19
N TYR A 84 -2.41 10.53 -0.67
CA TYR A 84 -1.55 9.64 0.08
C TYR A 84 -0.11 10.14 0.01
N ASN A 85 0.52 10.30 1.17
CA ASN A 85 1.91 10.74 1.29
C ASN A 85 2.68 9.82 2.25
N PHE A 86 3.35 8.83 1.66
CA PHE A 86 4.20 7.86 2.35
C PHE A 86 5.65 8.34 2.28
N THR A 87 6.17 8.79 3.41
CA THR A 87 7.56 9.17 3.59
C THR A 87 8.38 8.01 4.14
N GLY A 88 9.71 8.11 4.09
CA GLY A 88 10.57 6.99 4.50
C GLY A 88 10.39 5.75 3.63
N THR A 89 10.55 4.57 4.22
CA THR A 89 10.46 3.30 3.47
C THR A 89 9.09 2.66 3.61
N THR A 90 8.45 2.39 2.48
CA THR A 90 7.32 1.47 2.36
C THR A 90 7.86 0.11 1.91
N LEU A 91 7.80 -0.89 2.78
CA LEU A 91 8.22 -2.26 2.48
C LEU A 91 7.01 -3.18 2.33
N LEU A 92 6.87 -3.80 1.16
CA LEU A 92 5.75 -4.65 0.75
C LEU A 92 6.34 -5.97 0.25
N SER A 93 6.30 -7.02 1.07
CA SER A 93 7.05 -8.24 0.74
C SER A 93 6.39 -9.55 1.11
N GLY A 94 6.56 -10.56 0.25
CA GLY A 94 6.02 -11.90 0.47
C GLY A 94 4.50 -11.95 0.48
N ASN A 95 3.82 -10.95 -0.09
CA ASN A 95 2.36 -10.94 -0.17
C ASN A 95 1.89 -11.89 -1.29
N LEU A 96 0.70 -12.47 -1.10
CA LEU A 96 0.20 -13.51 -2.00
C LEU A 96 -0.45 -12.96 -3.28
N ASP A 97 -0.53 -11.64 -3.42
CA ASP A 97 -0.90 -10.95 -4.65
C ASP A 97 0.15 -9.87 -4.99
N ASP A 98 -0.23 -8.60 -5.16
CA ASP A 98 0.70 -7.53 -5.47
C ASP A 98 1.40 -6.98 -4.21
N GLY A 99 2.58 -6.36 -4.38
CA GLY A 99 3.18 -5.56 -3.32
C GLY A 99 2.32 -4.34 -3.01
N LEU A 100 2.16 -3.49 -4.02
CA LEU A 100 1.32 -2.29 -4.02
C LEU A 100 0.29 -2.42 -5.15
N ASP A 101 -1.00 -2.43 -4.82
CA ASP A 101 -2.07 -2.27 -5.79
C ASP A 101 -2.85 -0.99 -5.50
N ILE A 102 -3.00 -0.17 -6.53
CA ILE A 102 -3.74 1.08 -6.48
C ILE A 102 -4.69 1.10 -7.66
N THR A 103 -5.98 1.21 -7.38
CA THR A 103 -7.01 1.52 -8.37
C THR A 103 -7.65 2.87 -8.07
N GLY A 104 -7.44 3.88 -8.93
CA GLY A 104 -8.05 5.20 -8.72
C GLY A 104 -7.41 6.36 -9.47
N GLN A 105 -7.87 7.57 -9.16
CA GLN A 105 -7.48 8.84 -9.81
C GLN A 105 -6.89 9.84 -8.79
N GLY A 106 -6.37 9.34 -7.67
CA GLY A 106 -5.83 10.14 -6.60
C GLY A 106 -4.42 10.64 -6.84
N THR A 107 -3.81 11.15 -5.77
CA THR A 107 -2.38 11.50 -5.72
C THR A 107 -1.70 10.59 -4.73
N TYR A 108 -0.80 9.75 -5.24
CA TYR A 108 -0.10 8.73 -4.46
C TYR A 108 1.40 9.02 -4.50
N THR A 109 1.93 9.53 -3.40
CA THR A 109 3.35 9.88 -3.28
C THR A 109 4.03 8.96 -2.29
N PHE A 110 5.13 8.36 -2.71
CA PHE A 110 6.00 7.53 -1.91
C PHE A 110 7.43 8.06 -1.97
N ALA A 111 8.18 8.00 -0.87
CA ALA A 111 9.62 8.27 -0.90
C ALA A 111 10.38 7.05 -1.45
N THR A 112 10.32 5.93 -0.72
CA THR A 112 10.94 4.66 -1.13
C THR A 112 9.90 3.55 -1.11
N VAL A 113 9.73 2.82 -2.22
CA VAL A 113 8.86 1.63 -2.28
C VAL A 113 9.70 0.40 -2.58
N ASN A 114 9.74 -0.52 -1.63
CA ASN A 114 10.34 -1.84 -1.81
C ASN A 114 9.23 -2.86 -1.99
N ALA A 115 9.08 -3.41 -3.18
CA ALA A 115 8.14 -4.48 -3.48
C ALA A 115 8.92 -5.76 -3.81
N LEU A 116 8.98 -6.67 -2.84
CA LEU A 116 9.92 -7.80 -2.85
C LEU A 116 9.21 -9.14 -2.70
N ASP A 117 9.46 -10.05 -3.63
CA ASP A 117 9.01 -11.45 -3.53
C ASP A 117 7.48 -11.60 -3.36
N ASN A 118 6.69 -10.69 -3.96
CA ASN A 118 5.23 -10.84 -3.99
C ASN A 118 4.83 -11.81 -5.11
N THR A 119 3.68 -12.46 -4.96
CA THR A 119 3.31 -13.59 -5.83
C THR A 119 2.91 -13.14 -7.24
N ASP A 120 2.28 -11.97 -7.38
CA ASP A 120 2.02 -11.34 -8.68
C ASP A 120 2.95 -10.12 -8.88
N ARG A 121 2.44 -8.90 -8.91
CA ARG A 121 3.22 -7.71 -9.32
C ARG A 121 3.94 -7.07 -8.15
N GLY A 122 5.00 -6.34 -8.46
CA GLY A 122 5.65 -5.48 -7.47
C GLY A 122 4.79 -4.26 -7.17
N ILE A 123 4.55 -3.45 -8.21
CA ILE A 123 3.71 -2.26 -8.16
C ILE A 123 2.71 -2.30 -9.31
N THR A 124 1.44 -2.10 -8.97
CA THR A 124 0.32 -1.92 -9.88
C THR A 124 -0.37 -0.62 -9.55
N VAL A 125 -0.47 0.27 -10.54
CA VAL A 125 -1.25 1.50 -10.40
C VAL A 125 -2.14 1.67 -11.62
N GLN A 126 -3.41 1.33 -11.43
CA GLN A 126 -4.42 1.31 -12.46
C GLN A 126 -5.40 2.47 -12.26
N GLY A 127 -5.38 3.44 -13.16
CA GLY A 127 -6.40 4.49 -13.16
C GLY A 127 -7.61 4.12 -14.01
N THR A 128 -8.72 4.80 -13.76
CA THR A 128 -9.86 4.84 -14.71
C THR A 128 -9.80 6.06 -15.63
N SER A 129 -8.83 6.96 -15.42
CA SER A 129 -8.55 8.13 -16.27
C SER A 129 -7.11 8.63 -16.06
N SER A 130 -6.66 9.58 -16.90
CA SER A 130 -5.35 10.23 -16.79
C SER A 130 -5.25 11.31 -15.70
N GLY A 131 -6.30 11.53 -14.90
CA GLY A 131 -6.37 12.60 -13.90
C GLY A 131 -5.57 12.35 -12.61
N GLY A 132 -5.15 11.12 -12.35
CA GLY A 132 -4.37 10.75 -11.17
C GLY A 132 -2.86 10.93 -11.34
N SER A 133 -2.12 10.85 -10.22
CA SER A 133 -0.65 10.81 -10.25
C SER A 133 -0.05 9.83 -9.25
N PHE A 134 1.02 9.16 -9.69
CA PHE A 134 1.87 8.31 -8.85
C PHE A 134 3.30 8.82 -8.88
N THR A 135 3.93 8.94 -7.72
CA THR A 135 5.33 9.36 -7.60
C THR A 135 6.07 8.48 -6.61
N THR A 136 7.27 8.03 -6.99
CA THR A 136 8.25 7.46 -6.06
C THR A 136 9.64 8.04 -6.32
N THR A 137 10.45 8.21 -5.27
CA THR A 137 11.80 8.78 -5.35
C THR A 137 12.93 7.76 -5.20
N GLY A 138 12.61 6.50 -4.93
CA GLY A 138 13.55 5.40 -4.84
C GLY A 138 12.85 4.08 -4.51
N GLY A 139 13.64 3.05 -4.25
CA GLY A 139 13.16 1.72 -3.88
C GLY A 139 13.59 0.62 -4.82
N THR A 140 13.36 -0.61 -4.37
CA THR A 140 13.77 -1.84 -5.06
C THR A 140 12.56 -2.70 -5.39
N ILE A 141 12.46 -3.09 -6.65
CA ILE A 141 11.44 -4.03 -7.13
C ILE A 141 12.15 -5.32 -7.51
N SER A 142 11.91 -6.40 -6.77
CA SER A 142 12.63 -7.65 -7.02
C SER A 142 11.84 -8.90 -6.70
N GLY A 143 12.04 -9.95 -7.49
CA GLY A 143 11.58 -11.31 -7.18
C GLY A 143 10.06 -11.49 -7.22
N ASN A 144 9.30 -10.51 -7.71
CA ASN A 144 7.85 -10.63 -7.80
C ASN A 144 7.49 -11.59 -8.94
N GLY A 145 6.50 -12.47 -8.74
CA GLY A 145 6.19 -13.55 -9.68
C GLY A 145 5.62 -13.10 -11.03
N GLY A 146 5.09 -11.89 -11.08
CA GLY A 146 4.50 -11.26 -12.26
C GLY A 146 5.30 -10.04 -12.77
N VAL A 147 4.57 -9.01 -13.16
CA VAL A 147 5.16 -7.76 -13.69
C VAL A 147 5.77 -6.96 -12.54
N GLY A 148 7.02 -6.49 -12.69
CA GLY A 148 7.65 -5.68 -11.65
C GLY A 148 6.88 -4.38 -11.38
N VAL A 149 6.62 -3.59 -12.42
CA VAL A 149 5.88 -2.31 -12.33
C VAL A 149 4.93 -2.18 -13.51
N TYR A 150 3.64 -1.99 -13.23
CA TYR A 150 2.59 -1.68 -14.21
C TYR A 150 1.85 -0.41 -13.78
N ILE A 151 1.82 0.61 -14.65
CA ILE A 151 1.14 1.88 -14.38
C ILE A 151 0.43 2.36 -15.65
N ASP A 152 -0.89 2.49 -15.60
CA ASP A 152 -1.75 2.89 -16.73
C ASP A 152 -3.13 3.35 -16.22
N PRO A 153 -3.77 4.43 -16.71
CA PRO A 153 -3.31 5.48 -17.60
C PRO A 153 -2.89 6.77 -16.88
N ILE A 154 -2.59 6.70 -15.58
CA ILE A 154 -2.28 7.89 -14.77
C ILE A 154 -0.91 8.50 -15.11
N THR A 155 -0.69 9.74 -14.70
CA THR A 155 0.63 10.36 -14.77
C THR A 155 1.57 9.72 -13.75
N ALA A 156 2.78 9.34 -14.16
CA ALA A 156 3.74 8.69 -13.26
C ALA A 156 5.12 9.34 -13.30
N HIS A 157 5.68 9.58 -12.12
CA HIS A 157 7.08 9.97 -11.92
C HIS A 157 7.77 8.90 -11.07
N VAL A 158 8.47 7.97 -11.71
CA VAL A 158 9.03 6.79 -11.04
C VAL A 158 10.55 6.86 -11.03
N VAL A 159 11.12 6.90 -9.82
CA VAL A 159 12.54 6.67 -9.58
C VAL A 159 12.68 5.40 -8.73
N LEU A 160 13.50 4.46 -9.19
CA LEU A 160 13.80 3.22 -8.50
C LEU A 160 15.32 3.02 -8.46
N ASP A 161 15.82 2.51 -7.34
CA ASP A 161 17.24 2.21 -7.15
C ASP A 161 17.62 0.95 -7.94
N SER A 162 16.72 -0.04 -7.98
CA SER A 162 16.90 -1.24 -8.81
C SER A 162 15.58 -1.92 -9.16
N ILE A 163 15.61 -2.65 -10.28
CA ILE A 163 14.54 -3.53 -10.73
C ILE A 163 15.16 -4.83 -11.22
N SER A 164 14.73 -5.97 -10.67
CA SER A 164 15.16 -7.31 -11.11
C SER A 164 14.03 -8.32 -10.99
N GLN A 165 13.54 -8.82 -12.12
CA GLN A 165 12.44 -9.79 -12.18
C GLN A 165 12.95 -11.13 -12.69
#